data_AF-A0A929CIW9-F1
#
_entry.id   AF-A0A929CIW9-F1
#
_cell.length_a   1.000
_cell.length_b   1.000
_cell.length_c   1.000
_cell.angle_alpha   90.00
_cell.angle_beta   90.00
_cell.angle_gamma   90.00
#
_symmetry.space_group_name_H-M   'P 1'
#
loop_
_entity.id
_entity.type
_entity.pdbx_description
1 polymer ?
#
loop_
_entity_poly.entity_id
_entity_poly.type
_entity_poly.pdbx_seq_one_letter_code
_entity_poly.pdbx_strand_id
1 'polypeptide(L)'
;MLPDSVRPLQDAIVRLLKHRPFYGQFLLQFRRRQQTGNRAVAVTIVDAVPTLMVNPTSFVLFSPAEQEALLEHLIKHVLHLHPCRRRERNTRFWDLACDLAINPGIEHLPPEAPQPERFRLLPGLAAEEYYARLLQVPELGAQQGDGTGDHEQQQSAERPTADQQTYRAESSDVAPIDDHQHWQEADRTPSLLSEQVVRQMVRNAVKKCHGETPGELAEIINSFLAPPSIPWQQILRQFVGTAGRIGRSSTWKRSHRRFGHNTPGLRKRQLLNLVVGIDVSDSTDTQPLREAFARELVQIA
;
A
#
# COMPACT_ATOMS: atom_id res chain seq x y z
N MET A 1 18.43 -25.74 13.68
CA MET A 1 19.01 -25.10 12.48
C MET A 1 17.88 -24.85 11.51
N LEU A 2 17.60 -23.59 11.17
CA LEU A 2 16.74 -23.29 10.01
C LEU A 2 17.44 -23.84 8.77
N PRO A 3 16.72 -24.39 7.77
CA PRO A 3 17.34 -24.95 6.58
C PRO A 3 18.24 -23.90 5.91
N ASP A 4 19.45 -24.31 5.50
CA ASP A 4 20.50 -23.44 4.96
C ASP A 4 20.07 -22.58 3.76
N SER A 5 18.96 -22.95 3.12
CA SER A 5 18.34 -22.23 2.02
C SER A 5 17.89 -20.81 2.37
N VAL A 6 17.58 -20.48 3.63
CA VAL A 6 17.06 -19.13 3.99
C VAL A 6 18.17 -18.12 4.30
N ARG A 7 19.44 -18.55 4.41
CA ARG A 7 20.56 -17.68 4.79
C ARG A 7 20.78 -16.50 3.83
N PRO A 8 20.77 -16.67 2.49
CA PRO A 8 21.00 -15.56 1.56
C PRO A 8 20.02 -14.40 1.72
N LEU A 9 18.73 -14.71 1.95
CA LEU A 9 17.70 -13.71 2.22
C LEU A 9 17.96 -12.97 3.54
N GLN A 10 18.34 -13.69 4.59
CA GLN A 10 18.67 -13.08 5.89
C GLN A 10 19.87 -12.16 5.76
N ASP A 11 20.92 -12.59 5.05
CA ASP A 11 22.11 -11.79 4.82
C ASP A 11 21.79 -10.53 4.00
N ALA A 12 20.97 -10.64 2.95
CA ALA A 12 20.51 -9.49 2.16
C ALA A 12 19.71 -8.49 3.02
N ILE A 13 18.82 -8.97 3.88
CA ILE A 13 18.07 -8.10 4.82
C ILE A 13 19.03 -7.40 5.80
N VAL A 14 20.04 -8.11 6.31
CA VAL A 14 21.05 -7.52 7.21
C VAL A 14 21.87 -6.45 6.50
N ARG A 15 22.25 -6.67 5.23
CA ARG A 15 22.96 -5.66 4.44
C ARG A 15 22.07 -4.42 4.18
N LEU A 16 20.80 -4.62 3.79
CA LEU A 16 19.83 -3.53 3.66
C LEU A 16 19.68 -2.72 4.95
N LEU A 17 19.57 -3.38 6.11
CA LEU A 17 19.48 -2.70 7.40
C LEU A 17 20.70 -1.81 7.71
N LYS A 18 21.89 -2.17 7.20
CA LYS A 18 23.13 -1.41 7.40
C LYS A 18 23.28 -0.29 6.38
N HIS A 19 23.04 -0.56 5.10
CA HIS A 19 23.33 0.37 4.01
C HIS A 19 22.14 1.26 3.65
N ARG A 20 20.91 0.73 3.71
CA ARG A 20 19.68 1.47 3.43
C ARG A 20 18.62 1.21 4.52
N PRO A 21 18.82 1.76 5.74
CA PRO A 21 18.06 1.38 6.94
C PRO A 21 16.54 1.42 6.80
N PHE A 22 15.99 2.44 6.11
CA PHE A 22 14.55 2.55 5.89
C PHE A 22 13.97 1.33 5.16
N TYR A 23 14.60 0.91 4.05
CA TYR A 23 14.19 -0.26 3.29
C TYR A 23 14.24 -1.52 4.15
N GLY A 24 15.32 -1.72 4.91
CA GLY A 24 15.43 -2.84 5.84
C GLY A 24 14.33 -2.84 6.92
N GLN A 25 14.08 -1.70 7.58
CA GLN A 25 13.06 -1.58 8.62
C GLN A 25 11.63 -1.75 8.09
N PHE A 26 11.37 -1.30 6.87
CA PHE A 26 10.11 -1.50 6.20
C PHE A 26 9.90 -2.99 5.83
N LEU A 27 10.91 -3.62 5.24
CA LEU A 27 10.87 -5.03 4.85
C LEU A 27 10.70 -6.00 6.03
N LEU A 28 11.27 -5.69 7.19
CA LEU A 28 11.11 -6.51 8.41
C LEU A 28 9.65 -6.68 8.87
N GLN A 29 8.75 -5.82 8.41
CA GLN A 29 7.33 -5.85 8.74
C GLN A 29 6.50 -6.75 7.80
N PHE A 30 7.11 -7.29 6.74
CA PHE A 30 6.40 -8.11 5.76
C PHE A 30 6.16 -9.52 6.30
N ARG A 31 5.00 -10.09 5.97
CA ARG A 31 4.80 -11.54 6.09
C ARG A 31 5.69 -12.25 5.09
N ARG A 32 6.13 -13.47 5.43
CA ARG A 32 6.96 -14.29 4.56
C ARG A 32 6.24 -15.58 4.19
N ARG A 33 6.24 -15.93 2.91
CA ARG A 33 5.78 -17.22 2.39
C ARG A 33 6.86 -17.82 1.49
N GLN A 34 6.85 -19.14 1.33
CA GLN A 34 7.70 -19.78 0.32
C GLN A 34 7.06 -19.66 -1.06
N GLN A 35 7.89 -19.46 -2.08
CA GLN A 35 7.45 -19.45 -3.48
C GLN A 35 7.84 -20.77 -4.15
N THR A 36 6.91 -21.32 -4.93
CA THR A 36 7.11 -22.56 -5.71
C THR A 36 7.32 -22.30 -7.20
N GLY A 37 7.27 -21.03 -7.63
CA GLY A 37 7.47 -20.60 -9.02
C GLY A 37 8.94 -20.52 -9.45
N ASN A 38 9.14 -20.29 -10.75
CA ASN A 38 10.48 -20.22 -11.37
C ASN A 38 11.22 -18.91 -11.05
N ARG A 39 10.49 -17.85 -10.74
CA ARG A 39 11.05 -16.56 -10.34
C ARG A 39 11.61 -16.62 -8.92
N ALA A 40 12.65 -15.85 -8.66
CA ALA A 40 13.34 -15.88 -7.37
C ALA A 40 12.55 -15.22 -6.24
N VAL A 41 11.76 -14.20 -6.56
CA VAL A 41 11.02 -13.42 -5.58
C VAL A 41 9.66 -13.01 -6.14
N ALA A 42 8.74 -12.69 -5.24
CA ALA A 42 7.44 -12.11 -5.51
C ALA A 42 7.03 -11.20 -4.34
N VAL A 43 6.17 -10.22 -4.62
CA VAL A 43 5.50 -9.45 -3.58
C VAL A 43 4.05 -9.23 -3.93
N THR A 44 3.20 -9.23 -2.91
CA THR A 44 1.78 -8.84 -3.03
C THR A 44 1.28 -8.33 -1.69
N ILE A 45 0.03 -7.88 -1.62
CA ILE A 45 -0.64 -7.48 -0.38
C ILE A 45 -1.81 -8.42 -0.19
N VAL A 46 -1.86 -9.14 0.94
CA VAL A 46 -2.90 -10.15 1.21
C VAL A 46 -3.43 -9.92 2.60
N ASP A 47 -4.76 -9.83 2.74
CA ASP A 47 -5.42 -9.44 3.98
C ASP A 47 -4.87 -8.10 4.52
N ALA A 48 -4.69 -7.13 3.62
CA ALA A 48 -4.04 -5.83 3.82
C ALA A 48 -2.55 -5.87 4.20
N VAL A 49 -1.93 -7.05 4.36
CA VAL A 49 -0.54 -7.16 4.82
C VAL A 49 0.40 -7.47 3.66
N PRO A 50 1.44 -6.64 3.42
CA PRO A 50 2.50 -6.95 2.47
C PRO A 50 3.15 -8.30 2.77
N THR A 51 3.24 -9.12 1.73
CA THR A 51 3.75 -10.49 1.80
C THR A 51 4.88 -10.66 0.79
N LEU A 52 6.07 -10.94 1.30
CA LEU A 52 7.24 -11.33 0.52
C LEU A 52 7.22 -12.85 0.29
N MET A 53 7.42 -13.26 -0.95
CA MET A 53 7.63 -14.65 -1.32
C MET A 53 9.00 -14.80 -1.94
N VAL A 54 9.70 -15.88 -1.58
CA VAL A 54 11.07 -16.13 -2.05
C VAL A 54 11.20 -17.59 -2.42
N ASN A 55 11.79 -17.86 -3.58
CA ASN A 55 12.33 -19.16 -3.96
C ASN A 55 13.84 -19.15 -3.62
N PRO A 56 14.26 -19.82 -2.54
CA PRO A 56 15.65 -19.78 -2.08
C PRO A 56 16.66 -20.26 -3.12
N THR A 57 16.29 -21.25 -3.93
CA THR A 57 17.18 -21.89 -4.91
C THR A 57 17.48 -20.96 -6.07
N SER A 58 16.51 -20.16 -6.52
CA SER A 58 16.74 -19.14 -7.54
C SER A 58 17.36 -17.88 -6.95
N PHE A 59 16.97 -17.48 -5.73
CA PHE A 59 17.46 -16.24 -5.10
C PHE A 59 18.95 -16.25 -4.79
N VAL A 60 19.52 -17.41 -4.43
CA VAL A 60 20.96 -17.54 -4.13
C VAL A 60 21.84 -17.33 -5.37
N LEU A 61 21.29 -17.45 -6.58
CA LEU A 61 22.04 -17.29 -7.83
C LEU A 61 22.38 -15.82 -8.13
N PHE A 62 21.65 -14.87 -7.53
CA PHE A 62 21.93 -13.45 -7.65
C PHE A 62 23.12 -13.06 -6.77
N SER A 63 23.94 -12.13 -7.26
CA SER A 63 25.01 -11.53 -6.48
C SER A 63 24.46 -10.80 -5.24
N PRO A 64 25.30 -10.54 -4.21
CA PRO A 64 24.85 -9.85 -3.01
C PRO A 64 24.18 -8.49 -3.27
N ALA A 65 24.68 -7.73 -4.27
CA ALA A 65 24.13 -6.44 -4.66
C ALA A 65 22.79 -6.58 -5.41
N GLU A 66 22.68 -7.53 -6.34
CA GLU A 66 21.42 -7.83 -7.02
C GLU A 66 20.33 -8.31 -6.06
N GLN A 67 20.69 -9.11 -5.04
CA GLN A 67 19.75 -9.51 -3.99
C GLN A 67 19.17 -8.30 -3.24
N GLU A 68 19.98 -7.31 -2.92
CA GLU A 68 19.52 -6.06 -2.27
C GLU A 68 18.65 -5.24 -3.23
N ALA A 69 19.05 -5.13 -4.50
CA ALA A 69 18.30 -4.42 -5.55
C ALA A 69 16.92 -5.05 -5.79
N LEU A 70 16.84 -6.39 -5.84
CA LEU A 70 15.57 -7.11 -5.97
C LEU A 70 14.65 -6.83 -4.76
N LEU A 71 15.18 -6.84 -3.54
CA LEU A 71 14.38 -6.51 -2.36
C LEU A 71 13.92 -5.05 -2.36
N GLU A 72 14.77 -4.12 -2.80
CA GLU A 72 14.40 -2.71 -2.99
C GLU A 72 13.25 -2.55 -4.01
N HIS A 73 13.33 -3.26 -5.13
CA HIS A 73 12.30 -3.31 -6.17
C HIS A 73 10.94 -3.76 -5.61
N LEU A 74 10.90 -4.89 -4.87
CA LEU A 74 9.67 -5.37 -4.24
C LEU A 74 9.10 -4.38 -3.21
N ILE A 75 9.97 -3.72 -2.44
CA ILE A 75 9.54 -2.69 -1.49
C ILE A 75 8.90 -1.51 -2.22
N LYS A 76 9.48 -1.07 -3.34
CA LYS A 76 8.92 0.03 -4.15
C LYS A 76 7.55 -0.35 -4.72
N HIS A 77 7.31 -1.58 -5.18
CA HIS A 77 5.96 -2.01 -5.59
C HIS A 77 4.92 -1.84 -4.46
N VAL A 78 5.28 -2.18 -3.22
CA VAL A 78 4.39 -2.03 -2.07
C VAL A 78 4.18 -0.56 -1.69
N LEU A 79 5.25 0.25 -1.68
CA LEU A 79 5.16 1.69 -1.38
C LEU A 79 4.30 2.43 -2.41
N HIS A 80 4.39 2.06 -3.68
CA HIS A 80 3.56 2.61 -4.74
C HIS A 80 2.16 1.94 -4.84
N LEU A 81 1.87 0.95 -3.99
CA LEU A 81 0.62 0.18 -4.01
C LEU A 81 0.30 -0.44 -5.39
N HIS A 82 1.32 -0.80 -6.17
CA HIS A 82 1.16 -1.38 -7.50
C HIS A 82 0.25 -2.62 -7.53
N PRO A 83 0.36 -3.58 -6.58
CA PRO A 83 -0.57 -4.71 -6.52
C PRO A 83 -2.03 -4.30 -6.38
N CYS A 84 -2.33 -3.30 -5.54
CA CYS A 84 -3.70 -2.81 -5.30
C CYS A 84 -4.25 -1.91 -6.41
N ARG A 85 -3.40 -1.45 -7.32
CA ARG A 85 -3.77 -0.50 -8.37
C ARG A 85 -4.10 -1.18 -9.69
N ARG A 86 -3.75 -2.46 -9.90
CA ARG A 86 -3.96 -3.15 -11.19
C ARG A 86 -5.41 -3.14 -11.65
N ARG A 87 -6.35 -3.58 -10.79
CA ARG A 87 -7.78 -3.73 -11.13
C ARG A 87 -7.95 -4.52 -12.44
N GLU A 88 -8.87 -4.07 -13.30
CA GLU A 88 -9.21 -4.70 -14.60
C GLU A 88 -8.23 -4.36 -15.74
N ARG A 89 -7.10 -3.71 -15.45
CA ARG A 89 -6.10 -3.39 -16.49
C ARG A 89 -5.47 -4.66 -17.03
N ASN A 90 -5.01 -4.60 -18.28
CA ASN A 90 -4.28 -5.69 -18.89
C ASN A 90 -3.03 -6.02 -18.07
N THR A 91 -2.94 -7.26 -17.59
CA THR A 91 -1.89 -7.74 -16.69
C THR A 91 -0.50 -7.47 -17.23
N ARG A 92 -0.22 -7.89 -18.48
CA ARG A 92 1.11 -7.76 -19.09
C ARG A 92 1.57 -6.30 -19.14
N PHE A 93 0.69 -5.41 -19.61
CA PHE A 93 1.03 -3.99 -19.73
C PHE A 93 1.15 -3.30 -18.38
N TRP A 94 0.29 -3.64 -17.42
CA TRP A 94 0.34 -3.04 -16.08
C TRP A 94 1.58 -3.47 -15.31
N ASP A 95 1.87 -4.76 -15.33
CA ASP A 95 3.03 -5.35 -14.67
C ASP A 95 4.33 -4.72 -15.22
N LEU A 96 4.45 -4.61 -16.54
CA LEU A 96 5.59 -3.94 -17.18
C LEU A 96 5.65 -2.44 -16.85
N ALA A 97 4.52 -1.73 -16.89
CA ALA A 97 4.47 -0.30 -16.59
C ALA A 97 4.92 0.02 -15.16
N CYS A 98 4.60 -0.85 -14.21
CA CYS A 98 5.02 -0.72 -12.82
C CYS A 98 6.53 -0.84 -12.67
N ASP A 99 7.15 -1.80 -13.36
CA ASP A 99 8.60 -2.00 -13.37
C ASP A 99 9.32 -0.78 -13.97
N LEU A 100 8.85 -0.31 -15.13
CA LEU A 100 9.41 0.86 -15.81
C LEU A 100 9.34 2.14 -14.94
N ALA A 101 8.36 2.22 -14.04
CA ALA A 101 8.21 3.35 -13.12
C ALA A 101 9.25 3.36 -11.99
N ILE A 102 9.73 2.20 -11.54
CA ILE A 102 10.58 2.11 -10.34
C ILE A 102 12.02 1.72 -10.64
N ASN A 103 12.26 0.92 -11.67
CA ASN A 103 13.57 0.37 -12.01
C ASN A 103 14.65 1.42 -12.32
N PRO A 104 14.35 2.58 -12.94
CA PRO A 104 15.36 3.61 -13.17
C PRO A 104 16.03 4.15 -11.90
N GLY A 105 15.35 4.03 -10.75
CA GLY A 105 15.84 4.50 -9.46
C GLY A 105 16.48 3.41 -8.59
N ILE A 106 16.79 2.22 -9.13
CA ILE A 106 17.37 1.10 -8.36
C ILE A 106 18.71 0.69 -8.99
N GLU A 107 19.78 0.86 -8.22
CA GLU A 107 21.12 0.44 -8.62
C GLU A 107 21.27 -1.08 -8.52
N HIS A 108 22.15 -1.66 -9.34
CA HIS A 108 22.48 -3.09 -9.33
C HIS A 108 21.33 -4.06 -9.61
N LEU A 109 20.23 -3.59 -10.23
CA LEU A 109 19.26 -4.52 -10.80
C LEU A 109 19.93 -5.41 -11.84
N PRO A 110 19.55 -6.70 -11.93
CA PRO A 110 20.03 -7.59 -12.98
C PRO A 110 19.81 -6.98 -14.37
N PRO A 111 20.74 -7.18 -15.32
CA PRO A 111 20.69 -6.57 -16.64
C PRO A 111 19.39 -6.84 -17.40
N GLU A 112 18.69 -7.94 -17.09
CA GLU A 112 17.44 -8.33 -17.72
C GLU A 112 16.23 -7.48 -17.27
N ALA A 113 16.35 -6.74 -16.16
CA ALA A 113 15.28 -5.92 -15.63
C ALA A 113 14.73 -4.93 -16.69
N PRO A 114 13.39 -4.77 -16.81
CA PRO A 114 12.82 -3.80 -17.73
C PRO A 114 13.26 -2.37 -17.41
N GLN A 115 13.66 -1.63 -18.43
CA GLN A 115 14.05 -0.21 -18.32
C GLN A 115 13.37 0.60 -19.44
N PRO A 116 12.95 1.87 -19.19
CA PRO A 116 12.23 2.70 -20.16
C PRO A 116 12.94 2.84 -21.50
N GLU A 117 14.27 2.91 -21.47
CA GLU A 117 15.13 3.10 -22.64
C GLU A 117 14.98 1.95 -23.65
N ARG A 118 14.69 0.72 -23.20
CA ARG A 118 14.45 -0.45 -24.07
C ARG A 118 13.20 -0.32 -24.95
N PHE A 119 12.31 0.57 -24.56
CA PHE A 119 11.07 0.89 -25.27
C PHE A 119 11.11 2.29 -25.90
N ARG A 120 12.27 2.96 -25.86
CA ARG A 120 12.45 4.36 -26.30
C ARG A 120 11.51 5.31 -25.56
N LEU A 121 11.24 5.02 -24.29
CA LEU A 121 10.46 5.85 -23.40
C LEU A 121 11.40 6.65 -22.50
N LEU A 122 10.96 7.85 -22.12
CA LEU A 122 11.70 8.67 -21.16
C LEU A 122 11.51 8.11 -19.74
N PRO A 123 12.54 8.14 -18.89
CA PRO A 123 12.42 7.78 -17.48
C PRO A 123 11.59 8.81 -16.70
N GLY A 124 11.18 8.44 -15.48
CA GLY A 124 10.53 9.36 -14.53
C GLY A 124 9.01 9.52 -14.67
N LEU A 125 8.37 8.70 -15.50
CA LEU A 125 6.91 8.68 -15.64
C LEU A 125 6.26 7.79 -14.57
N ALA A 126 4.98 8.07 -14.25
CA ALA A 126 4.19 7.21 -13.38
C ALA A 126 3.78 5.90 -14.10
N ALA A 127 3.45 4.87 -13.32
CA ALA A 127 2.99 3.58 -13.87
C ALA A 127 1.78 3.72 -14.81
N GLU A 128 0.80 4.57 -14.51
CA GLU A 128 -0.34 4.83 -15.41
C GLU A 128 0.09 5.47 -16.73
N GLU A 129 1.08 6.35 -16.70
CA GLU A 129 1.58 7.04 -17.87
C GLU A 129 2.40 6.10 -18.77
N TYR A 130 3.17 5.18 -18.18
CA TYR A 130 3.80 4.09 -18.91
C TYR A 130 2.75 3.13 -19.48
N TYR A 131 1.74 2.74 -18.70
CA TYR A 131 0.67 1.86 -19.15
C TYR A 131 -0.03 2.43 -20.39
N ALA A 132 -0.38 3.72 -20.38
CA ALA A 132 -1.00 4.39 -21.51
C ALA A 132 -0.11 4.41 -22.78
N ARG A 133 1.21 4.54 -22.62
CA ARG A 133 2.16 4.51 -23.73
C ARG A 133 2.39 3.08 -24.25
N LEU A 134 2.49 2.10 -23.37
CA LEU A 134 2.68 0.70 -23.72
C LEU A 134 1.51 0.13 -24.52
N LEU A 135 0.28 0.56 -24.24
CA LEU A 135 -0.90 0.21 -25.05
C LEU A 135 -0.80 0.67 -26.51
N GLN A 136 0.04 1.66 -26.80
CA GLN A 136 0.25 2.19 -28.15
C GLN A 136 1.40 1.49 -28.88
N VAL A 137 2.14 0.58 -28.22
CA VAL A 137 3.24 -0.18 -28.81
C VAL A 137 2.67 -1.42 -29.53
N PRO A 138 2.61 -1.43 -30.88
CA PRO A 138 1.93 -2.50 -31.62
C PRO A 138 2.61 -3.87 -31.43
N GLU A 139 3.92 -3.89 -31.25
CA GLU A 139 4.74 -5.09 -31.12
C GLU A 139 4.45 -5.89 -29.84
N LEU A 140 3.97 -5.23 -28.78
CA LEU A 140 3.61 -5.86 -27.51
C LEU A 140 2.18 -6.42 -27.52
N GLY A 141 1.28 -5.85 -28.32
CA GLY A 141 -0.12 -6.27 -28.43
C GLY A 141 -0.35 -7.52 -29.29
N ALA A 142 0.63 -7.90 -30.13
CA ALA A 142 0.50 -9.04 -31.05
C ALA A 142 0.73 -10.42 -30.40
N GLN A 143 1.19 -10.48 -29.15
CA GLN A 143 1.44 -11.75 -28.46
C GLN A 143 0.28 -12.12 -27.51
N GLN A 144 -0.67 -12.88 -28.08
CA GLN A 144 -1.66 -13.80 -27.46
C GLN A 144 -2.74 -13.22 -26.54
N GLY A 145 -3.96 -13.06 -27.06
CA GLY A 145 -4.92 -14.17 -27.15
C GLY A 145 -5.18 -14.98 -25.86
N ASP A 146 -5.66 -14.33 -24.80
CA ASP A 146 -6.49 -14.97 -23.77
C ASP A 146 -7.96 -14.76 -24.16
N GLY A 147 -8.64 -15.86 -24.45
CA GLY A 147 -10.03 -15.89 -24.84
C GLY A 147 -10.96 -15.65 -23.65
N THR A 148 -11.49 -14.43 -23.57
CA THR A 148 -12.89 -14.18 -23.19
C THR A 148 -13.33 -12.92 -23.93
N GLY A 149 -13.63 -13.10 -25.21
CA GLY A 149 -14.19 -12.07 -26.06
C GLY A 149 -15.67 -11.94 -25.78
N ASP A 150 -16.04 -10.96 -24.96
CA ASP A 150 -17.31 -10.24 -25.04
C ASP A 150 -17.02 -8.77 -24.71
N HIS A 151 -16.39 -8.08 -25.66
CA HIS A 151 -16.54 -6.63 -25.73
C HIS A 151 -16.91 -6.27 -27.16
N GLU A 152 -18.19 -5.97 -27.30
CA GLU A 152 -18.81 -5.37 -28.47
C GLU A 152 -17.97 -4.20 -28.97
N GLN A 153 -17.70 -4.23 -30.28
CA GLN A 153 -17.11 -3.14 -31.03
C GLN A 153 -18.02 -1.91 -30.93
N GLN A 154 -17.74 -1.00 -29.99
CA GLN A 154 -18.12 0.40 -30.16
C GLN A 154 -17.01 1.12 -30.92
N GLN A 155 -17.12 1.04 -32.25
CA GLN A 155 -16.57 2.03 -33.15
C GLN A 155 -17.28 3.36 -32.89
N SER A 156 -16.61 4.29 -32.21
CA SER A 156 -16.62 5.73 -32.51
C SER A 156 -16.01 6.52 -31.36
N ALA A 157 -14.74 6.92 -31.51
CA ALA A 157 -14.22 8.11 -30.87
C ALA A 157 -13.17 8.72 -31.79
N GLU A 158 -13.38 9.98 -32.11
CA GLU A 158 -12.61 10.79 -33.04
C GLU A 158 -11.12 10.83 -32.66
N ARG A 159 -10.26 10.77 -33.67
CA ARG A 159 -8.81 10.97 -33.53
C ARG A 159 -8.55 12.37 -32.98
N PRO A 160 -7.81 12.54 -31.88
CA PRO A 160 -7.06 13.77 -31.69
C PRO A 160 -5.80 13.69 -32.56
N THR A 161 -5.67 14.65 -33.46
CA THR A 161 -4.41 14.97 -34.13
C THR A 161 -3.43 15.53 -33.10
N ALA A 162 -2.48 14.72 -32.66
CA ALA A 162 -1.27 15.16 -31.97
C ALA A 162 -0.17 14.10 -32.23
N ASP A 163 1.02 14.58 -32.59
CA ASP A 163 2.25 13.84 -32.95
C ASP A 163 2.24 12.33 -32.61
N GLN A 164 2.04 11.50 -33.64
CA GLN A 164 2.26 10.05 -33.54
C GLN A 164 3.76 9.75 -33.49
N GLN A 165 4.37 9.92 -32.31
CA GLN A 165 5.61 9.22 -32.00
C GLN A 165 5.31 7.72 -31.92
N THR A 166 5.69 6.99 -32.96
CA THR A 166 5.57 5.54 -33.00
C THR A 166 6.60 4.94 -32.02
N TYR A 167 6.15 4.54 -30.85
CA TYR A 167 6.98 3.82 -29.88
C TYR A 167 7.32 2.42 -30.43
N ARG A 168 8.57 1.98 -30.28
CA ARG A 168 9.07 0.66 -30.73
C ARG A 168 9.78 -0.04 -29.59
N ALA A 169 9.50 -1.33 -29.40
CA ALA A 169 10.23 -2.19 -28.47
C ALA A 169 11.46 -2.77 -29.18
N GLU A 170 12.66 -2.64 -28.58
CA GLU A 170 13.89 -3.20 -29.15
C GLU A 170 14.04 -4.71 -28.90
N SER A 171 13.14 -5.30 -28.10
CA SER A 171 13.08 -6.74 -27.80
C SER A 171 11.65 -7.16 -27.46
N SER A 172 11.15 -8.22 -28.09
CA SER A 172 9.82 -8.78 -27.83
C SER A 172 9.74 -9.64 -26.55
N ASP A 173 10.88 -9.93 -25.91
CA ASP A 173 10.98 -10.87 -24.77
C ASP A 173 11.24 -10.17 -23.43
N VAL A 174 10.90 -8.88 -23.31
CA VAL A 174 11.02 -8.17 -22.03
C VAL A 174 9.88 -8.58 -21.09
N ALA A 175 10.24 -9.20 -19.97
CA ALA A 175 9.31 -9.63 -18.93
C ALA A 175 9.71 -9.03 -17.57
N PRO A 176 8.77 -8.92 -16.62
CA PRO A 176 9.08 -8.52 -15.24
C PRO A 176 10.18 -9.38 -14.64
N ILE A 177 10.94 -8.85 -13.69
CA ILE A 177 12.08 -9.58 -13.09
C ILE A 177 11.63 -10.54 -11.97
N ASP A 178 10.63 -10.14 -11.20
CA ASP A 178 9.97 -10.89 -10.15
C ASP A 178 8.64 -11.49 -10.63
N ASP A 179 7.86 -12.04 -9.71
CA ASP A 179 6.60 -12.73 -10.00
C ASP A 179 5.37 -11.89 -9.61
N HIS A 180 4.72 -11.30 -10.61
CA HIS A 180 3.50 -10.49 -10.44
C HIS A 180 2.19 -11.29 -10.46
N GLN A 181 2.24 -12.62 -10.61
CA GLN A 181 1.03 -13.46 -10.67
C GLN A 181 0.17 -13.31 -9.39
N HIS A 182 0.83 -13.11 -8.25
CA HIS A 182 0.18 -12.99 -6.94
C HIS A 182 -0.55 -11.66 -6.69
N TRP A 183 -0.47 -10.68 -7.59
CA TRP A 183 -1.12 -9.37 -7.37
C TRP A 183 -2.65 -9.45 -7.37
N GLN A 184 -3.25 -10.46 -7.99
CA GLN A 184 -4.71 -10.71 -7.90
C GLN A 184 -5.16 -10.97 -6.44
N GLU A 185 -4.26 -11.44 -5.56
CA GLU A 185 -4.59 -11.62 -4.15
C GLU A 185 -4.86 -10.27 -3.45
N ALA A 186 -4.35 -9.17 -3.97
CA ALA A 186 -4.56 -7.82 -3.43
C ALA A 186 -5.97 -7.29 -3.67
N ASP A 187 -6.67 -7.80 -4.69
CA ASP A 187 -8.06 -7.42 -4.98
C ASP A 187 -9.04 -7.99 -3.93
N ARG A 188 -8.61 -8.97 -3.12
CA ARG A 188 -9.41 -9.54 -2.02
C ARG A 188 -9.56 -8.61 -0.81
N THR A 189 -8.86 -7.48 -0.82
CA THR A 189 -8.90 -6.53 0.29
C THR A 189 -9.14 -5.12 -0.23
N PRO A 190 -10.04 -4.33 0.39
CA PRO A 190 -10.24 -2.95 -0.01
C PRO A 190 -8.92 -2.17 -0.04
N SER A 191 -8.62 -1.52 -1.17
CA SER A 191 -7.37 -0.77 -1.38
C SER A 191 -7.08 0.25 -0.27
N LEU A 192 -8.11 0.89 0.28
CA LEU A 192 -7.98 1.82 1.41
C LEU A 192 -7.44 1.14 2.67
N LEU A 193 -7.87 -0.09 2.96
CA LEU A 193 -7.37 -0.83 4.13
C LEU A 193 -5.89 -1.20 3.93
N SER A 194 -5.53 -1.69 2.75
CA SER A 194 -4.14 -1.96 2.36
C SER A 194 -3.26 -0.71 2.49
N GLU A 195 -3.73 0.44 1.98
CA GLU A 195 -3.05 1.72 2.12
C GLU A 195 -2.84 2.11 3.59
N GLN A 196 -3.84 1.93 4.46
CA GLN A 196 -3.70 2.24 5.89
C GLN A 196 -2.66 1.37 6.59
N VAL A 197 -2.60 0.07 6.27
CA VAL A 197 -1.58 -0.83 6.82
C VAL A 197 -0.19 -0.42 6.33
N VAL A 198 -0.02 -0.16 5.03
CA VAL A 198 1.25 0.32 4.46
C VAL A 198 1.65 1.66 5.08
N ARG A 199 0.71 2.60 5.25
CA ARG A 199 0.91 3.88 5.95
C ARG A 199 1.46 3.67 7.36
N GLN A 200 0.87 2.74 8.12
CA GLN A 200 1.35 2.44 9.47
C GLN A 200 2.74 1.79 9.45
N MET A 201 3.03 0.93 8.48
CA MET A 201 4.35 0.33 8.30
C MET A 201 5.42 1.37 7.95
N VAL A 202 5.09 2.35 7.09
CA VAL A 202 5.96 3.49 6.79
C VAL A 202 6.25 4.30 8.04
N ARG A 203 5.22 4.69 8.82
CA ARG A 203 5.40 5.40 10.10
C ARG A 203 6.32 4.66 11.07
N ASN A 204 6.13 3.35 11.20
CA ASN A 204 6.97 2.51 12.05
C ASN A 204 8.43 2.47 11.55
N ALA A 205 8.66 2.34 10.25
CA ALA A 205 9.99 2.31 9.65
C ALA A 205 10.71 3.65 9.85
N VAL A 206 10.06 4.77 9.51
CA VAL A 206 10.62 6.12 9.72
C VAL A 206 10.98 6.35 11.19
N LYS A 207 10.10 5.94 12.12
CA LYS A 207 10.36 6.05 13.56
C LYS A 207 11.61 5.27 13.99
N LYS A 208 11.79 4.04 13.48
CA LYS A 208 12.96 3.20 13.78
C LYS A 208 14.24 3.73 13.13
N CYS A 209 14.13 4.50 12.05
CA CYS A 209 15.23 5.20 11.41
C CYS A 209 15.44 6.62 11.95
N HIS A 210 14.84 6.98 13.09
CA HIS A 210 14.96 8.32 13.69
C HIS A 210 14.58 9.48 12.77
N GLY A 211 13.71 9.24 11.78
CA GLY A 211 13.30 10.25 10.79
C GLY A 211 14.15 10.28 9.52
N GLU A 212 15.24 9.53 9.43
CA GLU A 212 16.07 9.45 8.23
C GLU A 212 15.39 8.60 7.15
N THR A 213 15.25 9.16 5.95
CA THR A 213 14.60 8.50 4.81
C THR A 213 15.35 8.75 3.51
N PRO A 214 15.29 7.81 2.54
CA PRO A 214 15.89 8.02 1.23
C PRO A 214 15.26 9.19 0.50
N GLY A 215 16.07 10.09 -0.08
CA GLY A 215 15.61 11.28 -0.78
C GLY A 215 14.67 10.96 -1.95
N GLU A 216 14.96 9.89 -2.69
CA GLU A 216 14.13 9.38 -3.80
C GLU A 216 12.70 8.97 -3.37
N LEU A 217 12.50 8.63 -2.09
CA LEU A 217 11.21 8.23 -1.54
C LEU A 217 10.54 9.34 -0.72
N ALA A 218 11.17 10.51 -0.59
CA ALA A 218 10.71 11.55 0.33
C ALA A 218 9.26 11.96 0.04
N GLU A 219 8.89 12.14 -1.23
CA GLU A 219 7.52 12.52 -1.62
C GLU A 219 6.49 11.47 -1.22
N ILE A 220 6.76 10.20 -1.50
CA ILE A 220 5.86 9.07 -1.18
C ILE A 220 5.77 8.87 0.32
N ILE A 221 6.90 8.92 1.03
CA ILE A 221 6.89 8.78 2.49
C ILE A 221 6.11 9.94 3.12
N ASN A 222 6.32 11.18 2.67
CA ASN A 222 5.59 12.33 3.16
C ASN A 222 4.09 12.24 2.87
N SER A 223 3.68 11.67 1.74
CA SER A 223 2.25 11.43 1.44
C SER A 223 1.61 10.42 2.41
N PHE A 224 2.34 9.39 2.84
CA PHE A 224 1.87 8.47 3.88
C PHE A 224 1.83 9.13 5.27
N LEU A 225 2.84 9.97 5.58
CA LEU A 225 2.94 10.66 6.87
C LEU A 225 1.98 11.84 7.02
N ALA A 226 1.43 12.34 5.90
CA ALA A 226 0.48 13.43 5.90
C ALA A 226 -0.67 13.17 6.89
N PRO A 227 -1.10 14.19 7.65
CA PRO A 227 -2.24 14.04 8.55
C PRO A 227 -3.49 13.65 7.74
N PRO A 228 -4.42 12.89 8.34
CA PRO A 228 -5.68 12.57 7.66
C PRO A 228 -6.36 13.88 7.26
N SER A 229 -6.95 13.90 6.06
CA SER A 229 -7.67 15.07 5.52
C SER A 229 -8.75 15.57 6.47
N ILE A 230 -9.33 14.66 7.25
CA ILE A 230 -10.32 14.94 8.28
C ILE A 230 -9.76 14.47 9.63
N PRO A 231 -9.52 15.38 10.60
CA PRO A 231 -9.12 15.02 11.96
C PRO A 231 -10.32 14.47 12.75
N TRP A 232 -10.85 13.32 12.32
CA TRP A 232 -12.12 12.78 12.80
C TRP A 232 -12.12 12.55 14.32
N GLN A 233 -10.97 12.21 14.93
CA GLN A 233 -10.85 12.07 16.38
C GLN A 233 -11.06 13.40 17.11
N GLN A 234 -10.58 14.52 16.55
CA GLN A 234 -10.79 15.85 17.12
C GLN A 234 -12.25 16.27 16.95
N ILE A 235 -12.83 16.04 15.76
CA ILE A 235 -14.24 16.30 15.47
C ILE A 235 -15.13 15.49 16.40
N LEU A 236 -14.83 14.21 16.58
CA LEU A 236 -15.56 13.32 17.48
C LEU A 236 -15.42 13.74 18.94
N ARG A 237 -14.21 14.14 19.38
CA ARG A 237 -13.98 14.69 20.72
C ARG A 237 -14.80 15.96 20.96
N GLN A 238 -14.81 16.88 19.99
CA GLN A 238 -15.61 18.10 20.05
C GLN A 238 -17.11 17.78 20.05
N PHE A 239 -17.55 16.85 19.21
CA PHE A 239 -18.92 16.37 19.16
C PHE A 239 -19.34 15.78 20.51
N VAL A 240 -18.57 14.84 21.07
CA VAL A 240 -18.82 14.23 22.38
C VAL A 240 -18.87 15.30 23.49
N GLY A 241 -17.91 16.23 23.49
CA GLY A 241 -17.87 17.33 24.45
C GLY A 241 -19.10 18.27 24.37
N THR A 242 -19.68 18.42 23.17
CA THR A 242 -20.85 19.28 22.93
C THR A 242 -22.18 18.53 23.12
N ALA A 243 -22.23 17.25 22.71
CA ALA A 243 -23.43 16.41 22.66
C ALA A 243 -23.81 15.82 24.03
N GLY A 244 -22.91 15.87 25.01
CA GLY A 244 -23.19 15.47 26.39
C GLY A 244 -24.37 16.25 26.96
N ARG A 245 -25.59 15.69 26.85
CA ARG A 245 -26.79 16.25 27.48
C ARG A 245 -26.54 16.30 28.99
N ILE A 246 -26.78 17.47 29.56
CA ILE A 246 -26.76 17.67 31.01
C ILE A 246 -28.06 17.09 31.57
N GLY A 247 -28.04 15.81 31.92
CA GLY A 247 -29.05 15.27 32.83
C GLY A 247 -28.98 16.05 34.15
N ARG A 248 -30.09 16.62 34.60
CA ARG A 248 -30.14 17.31 35.91
C ARG A 248 -30.80 16.37 36.91
N SER A 249 -30.12 16.06 37.99
CA SER A 249 -30.71 15.36 39.14
C SER A 249 -30.64 16.25 40.37
N SER A 250 -31.69 16.28 41.17
CA SER A 250 -31.65 16.92 42.49
C SER A 250 -30.72 16.15 43.42
N THR A 251 -29.99 16.86 44.27
CA THR A 251 -29.14 16.24 45.30
C THR A 251 -29.18 17.06 46.57
N TRP A 252 -29.37 16.39 47.71
CA TRP A 252 -29.30 17.01 49.03
C TRP A 252 -27.86 17.24 49.50
N LYS A 253 -26.86 16.68 48.80
CA LYS A 253 -25.43 16.91 49.10
C LYS A 253 -24.95 18.34 48.80
N ARG A 254 -25.78 19.16 48.14
CA ARG A 254 -25.50 20.55 47.79
C ARG A 254 -26.78 21.36 47.96
N SER A 255 -26.73 22.56 48.53
CA SER A 255 -27.90 23.45 48.62
C SER A 255 -28.17 24.19 47.29
N HIS A 256 -29.42 24.59 47.07
CA HIS A 256 -29.79 25.36 45.88
C HIS A 256 -29.31 26.81 45.98
N ARG A 257 -28.52 27.28 45.00
CA ARG A 257 -27.90 28.63 44.99
C ARG A 257 -28.87 29.79 45.22
N ARG A 258 -30.12 29.70 44.75
CA ARG A 258 -31.13 30.77 44.86
C ARG A 258 -32.07 30.61 46.06
N PHE A 259 -32.34 29.38 46.50
CA PHE A 259 -33.41 29.08 47.49
C PHE A 259 -32.87 28.57 48.83
N GLY A 260 -31.54 28.53 49.01
CA GLY A 260 -30.90 28.20 50.28
C GLY A 260 -30.97 26.72 50.64
N HIS A 261 -30.92 26.43 51.95
CA HIS A 261 -30.73 25.10 52.50
C HIS A 261 -31.98 24.19 52.44
N ASN A 262 -33.16 24.76 52.23
CA ASN A 262 -34.44 24.03 52.24
C ASN A 262 -34.79 23.43 50.87
N THR A 263 -33.90 23.54 49.87
CA THR A 263 -34.12 23.03 48.52
C THR A 263 -32.87 22.30 48.03
N PRO A 264 -33.00 21.06 47.50
CA PRO A 264 -31.85 20.32 47.01
C PRO A 264 -31.22 21.04 45.82
N GLY A 265 -29.90 21.05 45.78
CA GLY A 265 -29.13 21.59 44.67
C GLY A 265 -29.22 20.71 43.44
N LEU A 266 -28.87 21.26 42.28
CA LEU A 266 -28.85 20.54 41.02
C LEU A 266 -27.46 19.95 40.77
N ARG A 267 -27.39 18.63 40.61
CA ARG A 267 -26.22 17.95 40.07
C ARG A 267 -26.40 17.75 38.57
N LYS A 268 -25.42 18.24 37.81
CA LYS A 268 -25.29 17.96 36.38
C LYS A 268 -24.68 16.57 36.21
N ARG A 269 -25.31 15.69 35.45
CA ARG A 269 -24.78 14.43 34.96
C ARG A 269 -24.54 14.60 33.46
N GLN A 270 -23.33 14.33 32.99
CA GLN A 270 -23.07 14.15 31.57
C GLN A 270 -23.43 12.70 31.24
N LEU A 271 -24.42 12.52 30.38
CA LEU A 271 -24.80 11.21 29.85
C LEU A 271 -24.73 11.33 28.33
N LEU A 272 -23.86 10.54 27.72
CA LEU A 272 -23.75 10.39 26.29
C LEU A 272 -24.19 8.96 25.94
N ASN A 273 -25.29 8.84 25.21
CA ASN A 273 -25.68 7.57 24.58
C ASN A 273 -25.28 7.67 23.11
N LEU A 274 -24.21 6.97 22.74
CA LEU A 274 -23.69 6.93 21.37
C LEU A 274 -24.15 5.64 20.71
N VAL A 275 -24.78 5.74 19.54
CA VAL A 275 -25.00 4.60 18.65
C VAL A 275 -23.98 4.72 17.53
N VAL A 276 -23.20 3.68 17.32
CA VAL A 276 -22.17 3.62 16.28
C VAL A 276 -22.61 2.60 15.24
N GLY A 277 -22.87 3.07 14.03
CA GLY A 277 -22.94 2.20 12.85
C GLY A 277 -21.57 2.13 12.22
N ILE A 278 -20.99 0.93 12.14
CA ILE A 278 -19.80 0.67 11.34
C ILE A 278 -20.29 -0.03 10.07
N ASP A 279 -20.29 0.72 8.97
CA ASP A 279 -20.57 0.17 7.65
C ASP A 279 -19.23 -0.23 7.02
N VAL A 280 -19.03 -1.54 6.84
CA VAL A 280 -17.90 -2.09 6.11
C VAL A 280 -18.43 -2.61 4.79
N SER A 281 -17.92 -2.06 3.68
CA SER A 281 -18.33 -2.42 2.32
C SER A 281 -18.11 -3.90 1.99
N ASP A 282 -17.23 -4.57 2.73
CA ASP A 282 -17.14 -6.03 2.76
C ASP A 282 -17.95 -6.56 3.93
N SER A 283 -18.96 -7.37 3.62
CA SER A 283 -19.92 -8.02 4.53
C SER A 283 -19.29 -9.00 5.55
N THR A 284 -18.06 -8.75 5.98
CA THR A 284 -17.37 -9.43 7.06
C THR A 284 -17.63 -8.72 8.39
N ASP A 285 -18.40 -9.39 9.25
CA ASP A 285 -18.44 -9.09 10.67
C ASP A 285 -17.04 -9.30 11.27
N THR A 286 -16.28 -8.23 11.42
CA THR A 286 -14.96 -8.26 12.05
C THR A 286 -15.07 -7.76 13.49
N GLN A 287 -15.46 -8.65 14.41
CA GLN A 287 -15.39 -8.40 15.86
C GLN A 287 -14.08 -7.67 16.27
N PRO A 288 -12.88 -8.03 15.77
CA PRO A 288 -11.65 -7.30 16.12
C PRO A 288 -11.65 -5.83 15.71
N LEU A 289 -12.25 -5.49 14.56
CA LEU A 289 -12.34 -4.11 14.05
C LEU A 289 -13.29 -3.28 14.90
N ARG A 290 -14.44 -3.86 15.27
CA ARG A 290 -15.38 -3.22 16.21
C ARG A 290 -14.74 -2.99 17.58
N GLU A 291 -14.00 -3.97 18.10
CA GLU A 291 -13.32 -3.86 19.39
C GLU A 291 -12.16 -2.85 19.37
N ALA A 292 -11.45 -2.74 18.25
CA ALA A 292 -10.42 -1.72 18.05
C ALA A 292 -11.03 -0.32 18.01
N PHE A 293 -12.07 -0.11 17.19
CA PHE A 293 -12.77 1.17 17.10
C PHE A 293 -13.45 1.56 18.42
N ALA A 294 -14.07 0.61 19.11
CA ALA A 294 -14.68 0.82 20.43
C ALA A 294 -13.63 1.25 21.46
N ARG A 295 -12.43 0.65 21.44
CA ARG A 295 -11.32 1.08 22.31
C ARG A 295 -10.89 2.52 22.02
N GLU A 296 -10.76 2.90 20.76
CA GLU A 296 -10.44 4.29 20.40
C GLU A 296 -11.54 5.26 20.87
N LEU A 297 -12.80 4.91 20.68
CA LEU A 297 -13.94 5.70 21.17
C LEU A 297 -13.89 5.93 22.68
N VAL A 298 -13.58 4.90 23.47
CA VAL A 298 -13.43 5.00 24.93
C VAL A 298 -12.24 5.88 25.33
N GLN A 299 -11.18 5.95 24.53
CA GLN A 299 -10.05 6.85 24.79
C GLN A 299 -10.34 8.32 24.41
N ILE A 300 -11.30 8.55 23.52
CA ILE A 300 -11.70 9.88 23.06
C ILE A 300 -12.74 10.53 23.99
N ALA A 301 -13.64 9.72 24.57
CA ALA A 301 -14.67 10.13 25.52
C ALA A 301 -14.11 10.44 26.92
#